data_AF-A0A9P7EE54-F1
#
_entry.id   AF-A0A9P7EE54-F1
#
_cell.length_a   1.000
_cell.length_b   1.000
_cell.length_c   1.000
_cell.angle_alpha   90.00
_cell.angle_beta   90.00
_cell.angle_gamma   90.00
#
_symmetry.space_group_name_H-M   'P 1'
#
loop_
_entity.id
_entity.type
_entity.pdbx_description
1 polymer ?
#
loop_
_entity_poly.entity_id
_entity_poly.type
_entity_poly.pdbx_seq_one_letter_code
_entity_poly.pdbx_strand_id
1 'polypeptide(L)'
;MDTINQMEQLAWEEHQRNPIPAPKCDGCLGRFHGTPPDEDDEDDVEDVGDAFKRCTTCDYTICEDCTHPDMQGVPYFGRPPGTCRCLKSNFGESYCLSSPCYLHGDGSKPYHGDRHPDMAGSGYGEDAFEAKERQCRTCGVIARCLKKEHLKDALPGMN
;
A
#
# COMPACT_ATOMS: atom_id res chain seq x y z
N MET A 1 -19.21 6.96 25.81
CA MET A 1 -18.03 6.98 24.91
C MET A 1 -17.13 5.88 25.42
N ASP A 2 -16.89 4.85 24.60
CA ASP A 2 -16.22 3.62 25.01
C ASP A 2 -14.75 3.88 25.36
N THR A 3 -14.39 3.56 26.60
CA THR A 3 -13.04 3.73 27.16
C THR A 3 -11.99 2.91 26.41
N ILE A 4 -12.38 1.81 25.76
CA ILE A 4 -11.50 0.95 24.96
C ILE A 4 -10.99 1.70 23.72
N ASN A 5 -11.89 2.27 22.93
CA ASN A 5 -11.54 3.03 21.72
C ASN A 5 -10.62 4.22 22.05
N GLN A 6 -10.81 4.84 23.22
CA GLN A 6 -9.95 5.94 23.67
C GLN A 6 -8.55 5.45 24.09
N MET A 7 -8.45 4.30 24.75
CA MET A 7 -7.16 3.70 25.08
C MET A 7 -6.39 3.26 23.84
N GLU A 8 -7.07 2.66 22.86
CA GLU A 8 -6.47 2.28 21.57
C GLU A 8 -5.95 3.50 20.81
N GLN A 9 -6.72 4.58 20.77
CA GLN A 9 -6.31 5.84 20.14
C GLN A 9 -5.06 6.42 20.81
N LEU A 10 -5.00 6.45 22.15
CA LEU A 10 -3.84 6.95 22.89
C LEU A 10 -2.61 6.05 22.70
N ALA A 11 -2.78 4.73 22.68
CA ALA A 11 -1.69 3.79 22.40
C ALA A 11 -1.15 3.97 20.99
N TRP A 12 -2.03 4.19 20.01
CA TRP A 12 -1.64 4.49 18.63
C TRP A 12 -0.88 5.81 18.50
N GLU A 13 -1.36 6.87 19.14
CA GLU A 13 -0.68 8.17 19.15
C GLU A 13 0.70 8.09 19.81
N GLU A 14 0.85 7.30 20.87
CA GLU A 14 2.13 7.09 21.52
C GLU A 14 3.09 6.28 20.64
N HIS A 15 2.59 5.23 19.98
CA HIS A 15 3.37 4.44 19.01
C HIS A 15 3.86 5.28 17.82
N GLN A 16 3.05 6.24 17.35
CA GLN A 16 3.49 7.18 16.31
C GLN A 16 4.61 8.11 16.78
N ARG A 17 4.65 8.49 18.06
CA ARG A 17 5.72 9.31 18.63
C ARG A 17 6.99 8.50 18.93
N ASN A 18 6.80 7.27 19.38
CA ASN A 18 7.86 6.35 19.80
C ASN A 18 7.74 5.02 19.03
N PRO A 19 8.06 5.05 17.72
CA PRO A 19 7.92 3.90 16.86
C PRO A 19 8.84 2.76 17.30
N ILE A 20 8.25 1.61 17.64
CA ILE A 20 9.02 0.37 17.79
C ILE A 20 9.46 -0.08 16.39
N PRO A 21 10.75 -0.43 16.17
CA PRO A 21 11.19 -1.01 14.91
C PRO A 21 10.46 -2.34 14.66
N ALA A 22 9.97 -2.54 13.43
CA ALA A 22 9.38 -3.81 13.04
C ALA A 22 10.49 -4.89 13.03
N PRO A 23 10.28 -6.08 13.60
CA PRO A 23 11.26 -7.17 13.59
C PRO A 23 11.30 -7.93 12.25
N LYS A 24 10.20 -7.88 11.49
CA LYS A 24 9.99 -8.63 10.25
C LYS A 24 9.35 -7.72 9.20
N CYS A 25 9.64 -8.00 7.94
CA CYS A 25 8.99 -7.36 6.80
C CYS A 25 7.54 -7.81 6.72
N ASP A 26 6.57 -6.89 6.76
CA ASP A 26 5.16 -7.23 6.63
C ASP A 26 4.78 -7.75 5.23
N GLY A 27 5.66 -7.51 4.26
CA GLY A 27 5.57 -8.07 2.92
C GLY A 27 5.96 -9.55 2.96
N CYS A 28 7.24 -9.84 2.78
CA CYS A 28 7.74 -11.21 2.63
C CYS A 28 7.83 -12.02 3.93
N LEU A 29 7.51 -11.43 5.08
CA LEU A 29 7.64 -12.04 6.42
C LEU A 29 9.08 -12.38 6.84
N GLY A 30 10.05 -12.08 5.97
CA GLY A 30 11.48 -12.20 6.28
C GLY A 30 11.91 -11.27 7.39
N ARG A 31 12.98 -11.65 8.09
CA ARG A 31 13.47 -10.95 9.27
C ARG A 31 14.35 -9.78 8.85
N PHE A 32 14.19 -8.63 9.51
CA PHE A 32 15.10 -7.52 9.27
C PHE A 32 16.44 -7.75 9.96
N HIS A 33 17.50 -7.25 9.32
CA HIS A 33 18.86 -7.39 9.78
C HIS A 33 19.04 -6.95 11.24
N GLY A 34 19.81 -7.73 12.01
CA GLY A 34 20.09 -7.45 13.42
C GLY A 34 18.94 -7.74 14.40
N THR A 35 17.80 -8.22 13.91
CA THR A 35 16.72 -8.70 14.78
C THR A 35 17.05 -10.12 15.27
N PRO A 36 17.04 -10.39 16.59
CA PRO A 36 17.25 -11.74 17.10
C PRO A 36 16.11 -12.68 16.65
N PRO A 37 16.37 -13.99 16.47
CA PRO A 37 15.31 -14.97 16.25
C PRO A 37 14.36 -15.01 17.44
N ASP A 38 13.06 -15.13 17.17
CA ASP A 38 12.09 -15.49 18.20
C ASP A 38 12.38 -16.94 18.66
N GLU A 39 12.08 -17.27 19.92
CA GLU A 39 12.29 -18.64 20.46
C GLU A 39 11.50 -19.72 19.70
N ASP A 40 10.44 -19.29 19.00
CA ASP A 40 9.55 -20.11 18.18
C ASP A 40 9.84 -20.03 16.67
N ASP A 41 10.83 -19.24 16.24
CA ASP A 41 11.19 -19.15 14.82
C ASP A 41 11.99 -20.39 14.41
N GLU A 42 11.54 -21.08 13.34
CA GLU A 42 12.37 -22.09 12.67
C GLU A 42 13.65 -21.41 12.13
N ASP A 43 14.80 -22.08 12.21
CA ASP A 43 16.14 -21.54 11.87
C ASP A 43 16.28 -21.00 10.42
N ASP A 44 15.25 -21.13 9.59
CA ASP A 44 15.23 -20.81 8.15
C ASP A 44 14.55 -19.47 7.79
N VAL A 45 14.28 -18.57 8.75
CA VAL A 45 13.73 -17.23 8.42
C VAL A 45 14.79 -16.38 7.73
N GLU A 46 14.56 -16.07 6.45
CA GLU A 46 15.48 -15.30 5.59
C GLU A 46 15.71 -13.87 6.12
N ASP A 47 16.99 -13.46 6.19
CA ASP A 47 17.38 -12.05 6.43
C ASP A 47 17.13 -11.24 5.16
N VAL A 48 16.26 -10.24 5.26
CA VAL A 48 15.82 -9.42 4.12
C VAL A 48 16.41 -8.00 4.15
N GLY A 49 17.52 -7.82 4.89
CA GLY A 49 18.22 -6.55 5.03
C GLY A 49 17.52 -5.59 5.97
N ASP A 50 17.72 -4.29 5.75
CA ASP A 50 17.14 -3.24 6.59
C ASP A 50 15.68 -2.92 6.23
N ALA A 51 14.94 -2.36 7.19
CA ALA A 51 13.64 -1.77 6.92
C ALA A 51 13.78 -0.58 5.95
N PHE A 52 13.08 -0.62 4.83
CA PHE A 52 13.22 0.36 3.75
C PHE A 52 12.09 1.39 3.73
N LYS A 53 10.83 0.94 3.76
CA LYS A 53 9.65 1.83 3.81
C LYS A 53 8.74 1.46 4.97
N ARG A 54 8.21 2.48 5.64
CA ARG A 54 7.21 2.35 6.72
C ARG A 54 6.05 3.29 6.47
N CYS A 55 4.84 2.80 6.59
CA CYS A 55 3.63 3.60 6.46
C CYS A 55 3.32 4.33 7.76
N THR A 56 3.27 5.66 7.75
CA THR A 56 2.98 6.47 8.95
C THR A 56 1.54 6.32 9.45
N THR A 57 0.65 5.74 8.63
CA THR A 57 -0.79 5.62 8.92
C THR A 57 -1.19 4.25 9.45
N CYS A 58 -0.55 3.17 9.00
CA CYS A 58 -0.89 1.80 9.41
C CYS A 58 0.31 0.96 9.84
N ASP A 59 1.47 1.60 10.00
CA ASP A 59 2.74 1.04 10.44
C ASP A 59 3.38 -0.08 9.60
N TYR A 60 2.70 -0.50 8.54
CA TYR A 60 3.17 -1.51 7.61
C TYR A 60 4.58 -1.17 7.12
N THR A 61 5.52 -2.08 7.32
CA THR A 61 6.95 -1.89 7.09
C THR A 61 7.49 -2.98 6.17
N ILE A 62 8.25 -2.59 5.15
CA ILE A 62 8.76 -3.50 4.12
C ILE A 62 10.25 -3.30 3.85
N CYS A 63 10.92 -4.36 3.39
CA CYS A 63 12.27 -4.32 2.82
C CYS A 63 12.28 -3.68 1.42
N GLU A 64 13.46 -3.39 0.90
CA GLU A 64 13.65 -2.77 -0.43
C GLU A 64 13.09 -3.67 -1.55
N ASP A 65 13.36 -4.97 -1.50
CA ASP A 65 12.86 -5.95 -2.48
C ASP A 65 11.32 -5.99 -2.53
N CYS A 66 10.67 -5.74 -1.40
CA CYS A 66 9.22 -5.65 -1.34
C CYS A 66 8.64 -4.43 -2.07
N THR A 67 9.45 -3.43 -2.41
CA THR A 67 9.06 -2.32 -3.30
C THR A 67 9.18 -2.63 -4.78
N HIS A 68 9.89 -3.71 -5.12
CA HIS A 68 10.08 -4.21 -6.46
C HIS A 68 9.54 -5.64 -6.57
N PRO A 69 8.20 -5.82 -6.58
CA PRO A 69 7.60 -7.14 -6.58
C PRO A 69 8.16 -8.04 -7.68
N ASP A 70 8.49 -7.48 -8.85
CA ASP A 70 9.15 -8.11 -10.00
C ASP A 70 10.44 -8.87 -9.64
N MET A 71 11.20 -8.40 -8.65
CA MET A 71 12.53 -8.90 -8.29
C MET A 71 12.55 -9.95 -7.17
N GLN A 72 11.42 -10.22 -6.52
CA GLN A 72 11.37 -11.11 -5.34
C GLN A 72 11.52 -12.62 -5.64
N GLY A 73 11.58 -13.04 -6.90
CA GLY A 73 11.66 -14.47 -7.26
C GLY A 73 10.43 -15.32 -6.91
N VAL A 74 9.45 -14.78 -6.19
CA VAL A 74 8.18 -15.45 -5.82
C VAL A 74 7.21 -15.44 -7.01
N PRO A 75 6.43 -16.50 -7.27
CA PRO A 75 5.37 -16.45 -8.30
C PRO A 75 4.37 -15.31 -8.06
N TYR A 76 3.88 -14.66 -9.12
CA TYR A 76 3.04 -13.45 -9.04
C TYR A 76 1.88 -13.54 -8.02
N PHE A 77 1.20 -14.70 -7.94
CA PHE A 77 0.09 -14.92 -7.00
C PHE A 77 0.51 -15.20 -5.55
N GLY A 78 1.78 -15.55 -5.31
CA GLY A 78 2.33 -15.73 -3.97
C GLY A 78 3.12 -14.52 -3.47
N ARG A 79 3.25 -13.47 -4.30
CA ARG A 79 4.00 -12.26 -3.92
C ARG A 79 3.27 -11.53 -2.81
N PRO A 80 3.98 -11.19 -1.73
CA PRO A 80 3.41 -10.32 -0.73
C PRO A 80 3.14 -8.93 -1.33
N PRO A 81 2.07 -8.26 -0.90
CA PRO A 81 1.74 -6.95 -1.39
C PRO A 81 2.81 -5.95 -0.97
N GLY A 82 3.51 -5.34 -1.94
CA GLY A 82 4.36 -4.17 -1.74
C GLY A 82 3.56 -2.89 -1.42
N THR A 83 2.37 -3.05 -0.84
CA THR A 83 1.40 -2.00 -0.59
C THR A 83 0.96 -2.02 0.86
N CYS A 84 0.97 -0.85 1.51
CA CYS A 84 0.50 -0.76 2.89
C CYS A 84 -1.03 -0.97 2.96
N ARG A 85 -1.56 -1.25 4.16
CA ARG A 85 -3.00 -1.56 4.38
C ARG A 85 -3.92 -0.33 4.37
N CYS A 86 -3.47 0.79 3.80
CA CYS A 86 -4.26 2.02 3.77
C CYS A 86 -5.22 2.04 2.58
N LEU A 87 -6.50 2.31 2.84
CA LEU A 87 -7.57 2.25 1.84
C LEU A 87 -7.38 3.19 0.63
N LYS A 88 -6.67 4.31 0.81
CA LYS A 88 -6.59 5.42 -0.16
C LYS A 88 -5.18 5.76 -0.62
N SER A 89 -4.16 5.10 -0.08
CA SER A 89 -2.77 5.45 -0.33
C SER A 89 -1.82 4.26 -0.15
N ASN A 90 -0.72 4.26 -0.89
CA ASN A 90 0.42 3.39 -0.63
C ASN A 90 1.57 4.18 0.01
N PHE A 91 1.97 3.89 1.25
CA PHE A 91 3.06 4.61 1.93
C PHE A 91 2.96 6.14 1.82
N GLY A 92 1.74 6.68 1.93
CA GLY A 92 1.45 8.12 1.81
C GLY A 92 1.17 8.61 0.38
N GLU A 93 1.51 7.84 -0.66
CA GLU A 93 1.17 8.18 -2.04
C GLU A 93 -0.30 7.85 -2.33
N SER A 94 -1.09 8.84 -2.74
CA SER A 94 -2.53 8.63 -2.97
C SER A 94 -2.78 7.75 -4.18
N TYR A 95 -3.61 6.72 -4.04
CA TYR A 95 -3.95 5.80 -5.14
C TYR A 95 -4.61 6.48 -6.34
N CYS A 96 -5.18 7.68 -6.16
CA CYS A 96 -5.74 8.47 -7.25
C CYS A 96 -4.67 9.09 -8.18
N LEU A 97 -3.41 9.13 -7.75
CA LEU A 97 -2.27 9.66 -8.52
C LEU A 97 -1.30 8.55 -8.97
N SER A 98 -1.40 7.36 -8.39
CA SER A 98 -0.59 6.21 -8.79
C SER A 98 -1.27 5.41 -9.91
N SER A 99 -0.47 4.71 -10.72
CA SER A 99 -0.98 3.80 -11.75
C SER A 99 -1.89 2.72 -11.15
N PRO A 100 -2.86 2.17 -11.91
CA PRO A 100 -3.63 1.02 -11.44
C PRO A 100 -2.73 -0.17 -11.11
N CYS A 101 -3.00 -0.78 -9.96
CA CYS A 101 -2.30 -1.97 -9.50
C CYS A 101 -3.31 -2.82 -8.75
N TYR A 102 -3.33 -4.13 -9.03
CA TYR A 102 -4.20 -5.09 -8.35
C TYR A 102 -3.97 -5.13 -6.83
N LEU A 103 -2.74 -4.81 -6.39
CA LEU A 103 -2.34 -4.81 -4.98
C LEU A 103 -2.71 -3.52 -4.24
N HIS A 104 -3.10 -2.44 -4.94
CA HIS A 104 -3.58 -1.23 -4.26
C HIS A 104 -4.89 -1.54 -3.54
N GLY A 105 -5.00 -1.17 -2.27
CA GLY A 105 -6.15 -1.48 -1.44
C GLY A 105 -5.85 -1.45 0.06
N ASP A 106 -6.73 -2.04 0.85
CA ASP A 106 -6.56 -2.22 2.30
C ASP A 106 -5.99 -3.60 2.66
N GLY A 107 -5.43 -4.32 1.68
CA GLY A 107 -4.97 -5.72 1.81
C GLY A 107 -6.09 -6.77 1.74
N SER A 108 -7.36 -6.38 1.92
CA SER A 108 -8.52 -7.27 1.80
C SER A 108 -9.32 -7.03 0.52
N LYS A 109 -9.36 -5.79 0.04
CA LYS A 109 -10.12 -5.37 -1.14
C LYS A 109 -9.27 -4.50 -2.05
N PRO A 110 -9.29 -4.77 -3.37
CA PRO A 110 -8.67 -3.88 -4.33
C PRO A 110 -9.29 -2.48 -4.31
N TYR A 111 -8.46 -1.48 -4.57
CA TYR A 111 -8.86 -0.10 -4.67
C TYR A 111 -9.54 0.18 -6.01
N HIS A 112 -10.81 0.58 -5.93
CA HIS A 112 -11.64 1.00 -7.06
C HIS A 112 -12.12 2.45 -6.92
N GLY A 113 -11.34 3.29 -6.22
CA GLY A 113 -11.66 4.70 -6.03
C GLY A 113 -11.24 5.58 -7.21
N ASP A 114 -11.44 6.87 -7.05
CA ASP A 114 -11.16 7.85 -8.10
C ASP A 114 -9.68 7.87 -8.51
N ARG A 115 -9.44 8.28 -9.75
CA ARG A 115 -8.14 8.29 -10.41
C ARG A 115 -8.01 9.49 -11.32
N HIS A 116 -6.92 10.23 -11.22
CA HIS A 116 -6.73 11.50 -11.93
C HIS A 116 -6.01 11.27 -13.29
N PRO A 117 -6.17 12.17 -14.27
CA PRO A 117 -5.43 12.10 -15.53
C PRO A 117 -3.90 12.09 -15.35
N ASP A 118 -3.40 12.77 -14.31
CA ASP A 118 -1.97 12.94 -14.04
C ASP A 118 -1.24 11.66 -13.57
N MET A 119 -1.93 10.51 -13.54
CA MET A 119 -1.31 9.22 -13.21
C MET A 119 -0.31 8.82 -14.30
N ALA A 120 0.98 8.81 -13.96
CA ALA A 120 2.02 8.34 -14.86
C ALA A 120 1.76 6.90 -15.34
N GLY A 121 1.97 6.63 -16.62
CA GLY A 121 1.90 5.27 -17.18
C GLY A 121 0.55 4.56 -17.06
N SER A 122 -0.55 5.30 -16.90
CA SER A 122 -1.88 4.72 -16.66
C SER A 122 -2.53 4.03 -17.86
N GLY A 123 -1.96 4.12 -19.07
CA GLY A 123 -2.49 3.45 -20.27
C GLY A 123 -3.85 3.95 -20.76
N TYR A 124 -4.45 4.95 -20.08
CA TYR A 124 -5.75 5.51 -20.44
C TYR A 124 -5.62 6.72 -21.36
N GLY A 125 -6.50 6.78 -22.36
CA GLY A 125 -6.70 7.99 -23.17
C GLY A 125 -7.56 9.04 -22.44
N GLU A 126 -7.55 10.26 -22.97
CA GLU A 126 -8.35 11.39 -22.47
C GLU A 126 -9.86 11.10 -22.38
N ASP A 127 -10.35 10.18 -23.21
CA ASP A 127 -11.74 9.74 -23.28
C ASP A 127 -12.15 8.79 -22.16
N ALA A 128 -11.20 8.17 -21.46
CA ALA A 128 -11.45 7.32 -20.30
C ALA A 128 -11.81 8.13 -19.05
N PHE A 129 -11.58 9.45 -19.06
CA PHE A 129 -11.85 10.35 -17.94
C PHE A 129 -13.18 11.08 -18.11
N GLU A 130 -13.81 11.42 -16.99
CA GLU A 130 -15.02 12.22 -16.94
C GLU A 130 -14.79 13.58 -17.63
N ALA A 131 -15.80 14.07 -18.34
CA ALA A 131 -15.72 15.33 -19.08
C ALA A 131 -15.74 16.58 -18.18
N LYS A 132 -16.35 16.46 -16.99
CA LYS A 132 -16.44 17.54 -15.99
C LYS A 132 -15.61 17.18 -14.77
N GLU A 133 -14.95 18.19 -14.22
CA GLU A 133 -14.27 18.06 -12.94
C GLU A 133 -15.29 17.89 -11.81
N ARG A 134 -14.89 17.13 -10.79
CA ARG A 134 -15.65 16.98 -9.55
C ARG A 134 -14.70 16.78 -8.39
N GLN A 135 -15.23 16.82 -7.18
CA GLN A 135 -14.47 16.47 -6.01
C GLN A 135 -14.06 14.99 -6.06
N CYS A 136 -12.76 14.72 -6.02
CA CYS A 136 -12.19 13.40 -5.88
C CYS A 136 -12.52 12.84 -4.48
N ARG A 137 -13.08 11.63 -4.43
CA ARG A 137 -13.45 10.95 -3.18
C ARG A 137 -12.26 10.41 -2.40
N THR A 138 -11.10 10.36 -3.05
CA THR A 138 -9.86 9.84 -2.48
C THR A 138 -9.08 10.96 -1.81
N CYS A 139 -8.67 11.98 -2.56
CA CYS A 139 -7.84 13.08 -2.05
C CYS A 139 -8.61 14.39 -1.79
N GLY A 140 -9.89 14.49 -2.18
CA GLY A 140 -10.71 15.69 -1.94
C GLY A 140 -10.49 16.85 -2.92
N VAL A 141 -9.49 16.76 -3.80
CA VAL A 141 -9.17 17.78 -4.81
C VAL A 141 -10.24 17.79 -5.92
N ILE A 142 -10.54 18.97 -6.47
CA ILE A 142 -11.39 19.09 -7.67
C ILE A 142 -10.52 18.76 -8.88
N ALA A 143 -10.85 17.67 -9.56
CA ALA A 143 -10.13 17.21 -10.73
C ALA A 143 -11.07 16.40 -11.64
N ARG A 144 -10.67 16.19 -12.89
CA ARG A 144 -11.26 15.13 -13.72
C ARG A 144 -10.92 13.78 -13.10
N CYS A 145 -11.87 12.86 -13.11
CA CYS A 145 -11.70 11.53 -12.54
C CYS A 145 -11.92 10.48 -13.63
N LEU A 146 -11.26 9.34 -13.50
CA LEU A 146 -11.47 8.18 -14.37
C LEU A 146 -12.94 7.73 -14.29
N LYS A 147 -13.54 7.39 -15.43
CA LYS A 147 -14.94 6.95 -15.47
C LYS A 147 -15.11 5.62 -14.73
N LYS A 148 -16.33 5.38 -14.23
CA LYS A 148 -16.66 4.24 -13.36
C LYS A 148 -16.40 2.88 -14.01
N GLU A 149 -16.62 2.79 -15.31
CA GLU A 149 -16.39 1.58 -16.11
C GLU A 149 -14.92 1.11 -16.09
N HIS A 150 -13.97 2.02 -15.87
CA HIS A 150 -12.53 1.72 -15.87
C HIS A 150 -11.94 1.50 -14.47
N LEU A 151 -12.70 1.76 -13.39
CA LEU A 151 -12.16 1.70 -12.01
C LEU A 151 -11.73 0.29 -11.57
N LYS A 152 -12.12 -0.75 -12.31
CA LYS A 152 -11.78 -2.14 -12.02
C LYS A 152 -10.61 -2.66 -12.85
N ASP A 153 -10.08 -1.88 -13.78
CA ASP A 153 -8.98 -2.37 -14.62
C ASP A 153 -7.72 -2.45 -13.76
N ALA A 154 -7.13 -3.63 -13.70
CA ALA A 154 -5.89 -3.87 -12.96
C ALA A 154 -4.64 -3.53 -13.79
N LEU A 155 -4.75 -3.63 -15.11
CA LEU A 155 -3.68 -3.42 -16.10
C LEU A 155 -4.27 -2.79 -17.38
N PRO A 156 -4.61 -1.49 -17.36
CA PRO A 156 -5.06 -0.79 -18.58
C PRO A 156 -3.97 -0.78 -19.65
N GLY A 157 -4.33 -1.11 -20.90
CA GLY A 157 -3.41 -1.08 -22.05
C GLY A 157 -2.68 -2.39 -22.37
N MET A 158 -2.86 -3.46 -21.59
CA MET A 158 -2.50 -4.82 -22.01
C MET A 158 -3.67 -5.43 -22.78
N ASN A 159 -3.64 -5.32 -24.12
CA ASN A 159 -4.37 -6.21 -25.03
C ASN A 159 -3.48 -7.38 -25.43
#